data_AF-A0A256FI90-F1
#
_entry.id   AF-A0A256FI90-F1
#
_cell.length_a   1.000
_cell.length_b   1.000
_cell.length_c   1.000
_cell.angle_alpha   90.00
_cell.angle_beta   90.00
_cell.angle_gamma   90.00
#
_symmetry.space_group_name_H-M   'P 1'
#
loop_
_entity.id
_entity.type
_entity.pdbx_description
1 polymer ?
#
loop_
_entity_poly.entity_id
_entity_poly.type
_entity_poly.pdbx_seq_one_letter_code
_entity_poly.pdbx_strand_id
1 'polypeptide(L)'
;MRKLSSRTSLLVAGVALGASIICSTNAMANVSWVVFDADTGIVLGQDDATEQHAPASLAKMMTLYLTFEALKTGRLNWDDELPISKNAAAKVRMKLYLKAGETISVRDAVSGMVIVSANDAATVVGEYLGGSEAGFGRLMTQRARNLGMKSTYFANPSGLTAKMTQLTTARDMAVLGMSLRRDFPQEYALFSQRSFTYKGRPFNGHNNLMYRYQGVDGIKTGYTDVSGYNLVSSAIINDKHLVGVVLGAGSSRERDDRMAKLLTRFGTEGSGTATEEVVAAVQTPLPVISPLKPQKPKVDAVADMIDDSKIEQGDGGFLVKSAMSAWRVQVGVTPSRKGADELQAKYLPIVDRLVPGTKAEISTAPRGRKVYRVRFTGFKDSEAAEKTCMKLKQQGVPCLAIRN
;
A
#
# COMPACT_ATOMS: atom_id res chain seq x y z
N MET A 1 31.15 7.84 79.98
CA MET A 1 30.10 6.92 80.48
C MET A 1 29.28 6.41 79.30
N ARG A 2 29.14 5.08 79.18
CA ARG A 2 28.29 4.29 78.24
C ARG A 2 28.69 4.35 76.76
N LYS A 3 28.72 3.27 75.96
CA LYS A 3 28.79 1.79 76.09
C LYS A 3 28.92 1.34 74.60
N LEU A 4 30.04 0.71 74.21
CA LEU A 4 30.18 -0.71 73.87
C LEU A 4 29.26 -1.29 72.76
N SER A 5 29.90 -1.93 71.77
CA SER A 5 29.47 -3.07 70.91
C SER A 5 29.60 -2.74 69.41
N SER A 6 30.68 -3.15 68.73
CA SER A 6 30.99 -4.50 68.25
C SER A 6 29.96 -5.00 67.21
N ARG A 7 30.37 -5.13 65.94
CA ARG A 7 30.64 -6.44 65.31
C ARG A 7 31.03 -6.33 63.83
N THR A 8 31.99 -7.17 63.52
CA THR A 8 32.64 -7.51 62.26
C THR A 8 31.73 -8.26 61.28
N SER A 9 32.13 -8.18 60.00
CA SER A 9 31.91 -9.15 58.90
C SER A 9 30.52 -9.19 58.23
N LEU A 10 30.46 -8.87 56.94
CA LEU A 10 30.52 -9.88 55.86
C LEU A 10 30.47 -9.21 54.47
N LEU A 11 31.40 -9.61 53.61
CA LEU A 11 31.30 -9.53 52.15
C LEU A 11 30.06 -10.29 51.67
N VAL A 12 29.21 -9.66 50.84
CA VAL A 12 28.60 -10.30 49.66
C VAL A 12 28.41 -9.23 48.58
N ALA A 13 29.27 -9.28 47.56
CA ALA A 13 29.03 -8.64 46.28
C ALA A 13 27.88 -9.38 45.57
N GLY A 14 26.69 -8.80 45.59
CA GLY A 14 25.52 -9.30 44.88
C GLY A 14 25.32 -8.55 43.57
N VAL A 15 25.69 -9.19 42.46
CA VAL A 15 25.45 -8.75 41.08
C VAL A 15 23.95 -8.60 40.85
N ALA A 16 23.45 -7.36 40.79
CA ALA A 16 22.12 -7.07 40.25
C ALA A 16 22.23 -6.87 38.72
N LEU A 17 22.39 -7.97 37.99
CA LEU A 17 22.28 -7.96 36.53
C LEU A 17 20.79 -7.83 36.18
N GLY A 18 20.43 -6.73 35.53
CA GLY A 18 19.07 -6.37 35.20
C GLY A 18 18.36 -7.39 34.31
N ALA A 19 17.22 -7.88 34.77
CA ALA A 19 16.22 -8.52 33.91
C ALA A 19 15.35 -7.42 33.27
N SER A 20 15.90 -6.75 32.25
CA SER A 20 15.06 -5.98 31.32
C SER A 20 14.36 -6.99 30.41
N ILE A 21 13.12 -7.33 30.73
CA ILE A 21 12.22 -8.02 29.81
C ILE A 21 11.92 -7.02 28.70
N ILE A 22 12.71 -7.05 27.63
CA ILE A 22 12.36 -6.41 26.36
C ILE A 22 11.21 -7.22 25.80
N CYS A 23 10.00 -6.83 26.16
CA CYS A 23 8.80 -7.26 25.46
C CYS A 23 8.88 -6.59 24.09
N SER A 24 9.46 -7.29 23.11
CA SER A 24 9.36 -6.91 21.71
C SER A 24 7.89 -7.07 21.30
N THR A 25 7.09 -6.04 21.56
CA THR A 25 5.81 -5.90 20.89
C THR A 25 6.13 -5.82 19.40
N ASN A 26 5.72 -6.84 18.63
CA ASN A 26 5.57 -6.65 17.19
C ASN A 26 4.64 -5.46 17.03
N ALA A 27 5.17 -4.30 16.62
CA ALA A 27 4.37 -3.15 16.27
C ALA A 27 3.55 -3.55 15.04
N MET A 28 2.34 -4.04 15.28
CA MET A 28 1.30 -3.99 14.25
C MET A 28 1.11 -2.49 13.98
N ALA A 29 1.20 -2.05 12.72
CA ALA A 29 0.94 -0.67 12.37
C ALA A 29 -0.43 -0.27 12.96
N ASN A 30 -0.47 0.84 13.72
CA ASN A 30 -1.73 1.30 14.29
C ASN A 30 -2.67 1.70 13.15
N VAL A 31 -3.92 1.26 13.23
CA VAL A 31 -4.91 1.55 12.19
C VAL A 31 -5.51 2.92 12.46
N SER A 32 -5.11 3.91 11.67
CA SER A 32 -5.67 5.26 11.77
C SER A 32 -6.89 5.44 10.88
N TRP A 33 -7.90 6.17 11.34
CA TRP A 33 -9.09 6.45 10.53
C TRP A 33 -9.72 7.80 10.85
N VAL A 34 -10.48 8.32 9.88
CA VAL A 34 -11.32 9.52 10.06
C VAL A 34 -12.54 9.44 9.15
N VAL A 35 -13.66 9.99 9.59
CA VAL A 35 -14.85 10.22 8.76
C VAL A 35 -15.22 11.69 8.84
N PHE A 36 -15.38 12.31 7.68
CA PHE A 36 -15.87 13.67 7.51
C PHE A 36 -17.27 13.68 6.93
N ASP A 37 -18.07 14.65 7.34
CA ASP A 37 -19.14 15.18 6.52
C ASP A 37 -18.50 16.02 5.41
N ALA A 38 -18.70 15.61 4.17
CA ALA A 38 -17.99 16.16 3.02
C ALA A 38 -18.51 17.53 2.57
N ASP A 39 -19.76 17.86 2.91
CA ASP A 39 -20.39 19.13 2.53
C ASP A 39 -19.98 20.25 3.49
N THR A 40 -19.89 19.94 4.78
CA THR A 40 -19.52 20.90 5.83
C THR A 40 -18.03 20.89 6.18
N GLY A 41 -17.32 19.80 5.88
CA GLY A 41 -15.93 19.61 6.29
C GLY A 41 -15.76 19.29 7.78
N ILE A 42 -16.84 18.94 8.48
CA ILE A 42 -16.82 18.59 9.91
C ILE A 42 -16.34 17.15 10.09
N VAL A 43 -15.46 16.92 11.08
CA VAL A 43 -15.07 15.58 11.51
C VAL A 43 -16.22 14.95 12.31
N LEU A 44 -16.74 13.82 11.85
CA LEU A 44 -17.77 13.05 12.54
C LEU A 44 -17.18 12.06 13.54
N GLY A 45 -15.98 11.56 13.26
CA GLY A 45 -15.21 10.71 14.16
C GLY A 45 -13.82 10.42 13.62
N GLN A 46 -12.89 10.13 14.50
CA GLN A 46 -11.50 9.83 14.16
C GLN A 46 -10.82 8.97 15.22
N ASP A 47 -9.72 8.34 14.83
CA ASP A 47 -8.78 7.60 15.68
C ASP A 47 -7.40 7.70 15.05
N ASP A 48 -6.43 8.23 15.81
CA ASP A 48 -5.05 8.50 15.36
C ASP A 48 -4.95 9.18 13.97
N ALA A 49 -5.92 10.02 13.61
CA ALA A 49 -6.04 10.54 12.24
C ALA A 49 -4.89 11.45 11.78
N THR A 50 -4.01 11.87 12.69
CA THR A 50 -2.80 12.65 12.41
C THR A 50 -1.52 11.81 12.41
N GLU A 51 -1.61 10.51 12.71
CA GLU A 51 -0.47 9.58 12.62
C GLU A 51 0.03 9.48 11.18
N GLN A 52 1.35 9.37 11.04
CA GLN A 52 2.00 9.33 9.74
C GLN A 52 2.04 7.91 9.17
N HIS A 53 1.55 7.78 7.94
CA HIS A 53 1.53 6.55 7.16
C HIS A 53 2.18 6.75 5.81
N ALA A 54 2.74 5.69 5.25
CA ALA A 54 3.10 5.68 3.84
C ALA A 54 1.80 5.70 2.98
N PRO A 55 1.68 6.60 1.98
CA PRO A 55 0.43 6.76 1.24
C PRO A 55 0.11 5.58 0.31
N ALA A 56 1.11 4.80 -0.12
CA ALA A 56 0.97 3.82 -1.19
C ALA A 56 0.23 4.42 -2.40
N SER A 57 -0.61 3.63 -3.09
CA SER A 57 -1.36 4.11 -4.26
C SER A 57 -2.31 5.28 -4.00
N LEU A 58 -2.57 5.67 -2.74
CA LEU A 58 -3.37 6.87 -2.47
C LEU A 58 -2.69 8.14 -3.01
N ALA A 59 -1.36 8.14 -3.17
CA ALA A 59 -0.64 9.25 -3.81
C ALA A 59 -1.17 9.60 -5.20
N LYS A 60 -1.72 8.61 -5.94
CA LYS A 60 -2.32 8.85 -7.25
C LYS A 60 -3.55 9.74 -7.22
N MET A 61 -4.21 9.91 -6.05
CA MET A 61 -5.26 10.91 -5.89
C MET A 61 -4.72 12.32 -6.14
N MET A 62 -3.50 12.61 -5.67
CA MET A 62 -2.85 13.92 -5.90
C MET A 62 -2.35 14.04 -7.36
N THR A 63 -1.88 12.95 -7.94
CA THR A 63 -1.54 12.90 -9.38
C THR A 63 -2.74 13.22 -10.25
N LEU A 64 -3.89 12.60 -9.96
CA LEU A 64 -5.17 12.87 -10.62
C LEU A 64 -5.65 14.29 -10.36
N TYR A 65 -5.55 14.79 -9.13
CA TYR A 65 -5.88 16.18 -8.81
C TYR A 65 -5.12 17.18 -9.69
N LEU A 66 -3.79 17.02 -9.82
CA LEU A 66 -2.97 17.89 -10.66
C LEU A 66 -3.25 17.71 -12.16
N THR A 67 -3.64 16.50 -12.58
CA THR A 67 -4.07 16.21 -13.96
C THR A 67 -5.38 16.92 -14.29
N PHE A 68 -6.37 16.82 -13.40
CA PHE A 68 -7.66 17.49 -13.56
C PHE A 68 -7.54 19.00 -13.53
N GLU A 69 -6.62 19.54 -12.72
CA GLU A 69 -6.29 20.95 -12.80
C GLU A 69 -5.71 21.34 -14.17
N ALA A 70 -4.78 20.54 -14.71
CA ALA A 70 -4.20 20.81 -16.01
C ALA A 70 -5.26 20.75 -17.13
N LEU A 71 -6.20 19.81 -17.05
CA LEU A 71 -7.36 19.72 -17.96
C LEU A 71 -8.27 20.95 -17.83
N LYS A 72 -8.67 21.30 -16.61
CA LYS A 72 -9.54 22.45 -16.32
C LYS A 72 -8.94 23.80 -16.76
N THR A 73 -7.61 23.91 -16.72
CA THR A 73 -6.88 25.12 -17.12
C THR A 73 -6.44 25.11 -18.61
N GLY A 74 -6.82 24.08 -19.38
CA GLY A 74 -6.48 23.96 -20.80
C GLY A 74 -4.99 23.67 -21.09
N ARG A 75 -4.23 23.25 -20.09
CA ARG A 75 -2.82 22.84 -20.25
C ARG A 75 -2.67 21.41 -20.75
N LEU A 76 -3.70 20.62 -20.54
CA LEU A 76 -3.89 19.30 -21.13
C LEU A 76 -5.28 19.26 -21.74
N ASN A 77 -5.42 18.47 -22.78
CA ASN A 77 -6.69 17.99 -23.31
C ASN A 77 -6.78 16.48 -23.12
N TRP A 78 -8.00 15.95 -23.08
CA TRP A 78 -8.23 14.53 -22.88
C TRP A 78 -7.59 13.63 -23.94
N ASP A 79 -7.46 14.15 -25.16
CA ASP A 79 -6.97 13.42 -26.32
C ASP A 79 -5.49 13.74 -26.63
N ASP A 80 -4.81 14.51 -25.75
CA ASP A 80 -3.37 14.73 -25.86
C ASP A 80 -2.64 13.40 -25.67
N GLU A 81 -1.69 13.14 -26.58
CA GLU A 81 -0.85 11.94 -26.58
C GLU A 81 0.43 12.17 -25.77
N LEU A 82 0.55 11.49 -24.64
CA LEU A 82 1.68 11.61 -23.73
C LEU A 82 2.76 10.58 -24.06
N PRO A 83 4.03 11.00 -24.26
CA PRO A 83 5.13 10.08 -24.58
C PRO A 83 5.45 9.15 -23.40
N ILE A 84 5.59 7.86 -23.69
CA ILE A 84 5.95 6.84 -22.70
C ILE A 84 7.47 6.70 -22.62
N SER A 85 8.05 7.05 -21.47
CA SER A 85 9.47 6.89 -21.21
C SER A 85 9.85 5.43 -20.91
N LYS A 86 11.16 5.13 -20.95
CA LYS A 86 11.69 3.84 -20.48
C LYS A 86 11.40 3.61 -18.99
N ASN A 87 11.47 4.67 -18.19
CA ASN A 87 11.17 4.62 -16.75
C ASN A 87 9.70 4.26 -16.50
N ALA A 88 8.77 4.93 -17.18
CA ALA A 88 7.34 4.62 -17.09
C ALA A 88 7.04 3.17 -17.48
N ALA A 89 7.60 2.69 -18.59
CA ALA A 89 7.42 1.30 -19.04
C ALA A 89 8.04 0.27 -18.07
N ALA A 90 9.11 0.63 -17.36
CA ALA A 90 9.80 -0.23 -16.40
C ALA A 90 9.06 -0.39 -15.07
N LYS A 91 8.06 0.45 -14.77
CA LYS A 91 7.32 0.37 -13.50
C LYS A 91 6.75 -1.03 -13.26
N VAL A 92 6.86 -1.46 -12.01
CA VAL A 92 6.38 -2.78 -11.58
C VAL A 92 4.94 -2.69 -11.10
N ARG A 93 4.21 -3.80 -11.32
CA ARG A 93 2.84 -4.05 -10.84
C ARG A 93 1.82 -2.98 -11.23
N MET A 94 0.54 -3.31 -11.03
CA MET A 94 -0.62 -2.44 -11.29
C MET A 94 -0.38 -1.54 -12.49
N LYS A 95 -0.42 -2.09 -13.71
CA LYS A 95 0.05 -1.39 -14.91
C LYS A 95 -0.77 -1.73 -16.15
N LEU A 96 -0.72 -0.83 -17.12
CA LEU A 96 -1.29 -1.03 -18.46
C LEU A 96 -0.33 -1.76 -19.41
N TYR A 97 0.91 -2.00 -18.95
CA TYR A 97 1.99 -2.57 -19.76
C TYR A 97 2.35 -1.65 -20.93
N LEU A 98 2.46 -0.35 -20.63
CA LEU A 98 2.89 0.66 -21.57
C LEU A 98 4.28 0.36 -22.14
N LYS A 99 4.48 0.65 -23.43
CA LYS A 99 5.75 0.40 -24.14
C LYS A 99 6.50 1.71 -24.33
N ALA A 100 7.78 1.71 -23.98
CA ALA A 100 8.64 2.87 -24.16
C ALA A 100 8.72 3.27 -25.64
N GLY A 101 8.62 4.57 -25.92
CA GLY A 101 8.62 5.12 -27.27
C GLY A 101 7.25 5.20 -27.94
N GLU A 102 6.21 4.56 -27.39
CA GLU A 102 4.81 4.81 -27.77
C GLU A 102 4.25 6.04 -27.03
N THR A 103 3.00 6.39 -27.30
CA THR A 103 2.21 7.37 -26.55
C THR A 103 0.99 6.73 -25.89
N ILE A 104 0.40 7.45 -24.93
CA ILE A 104 -0.89 7.15 -24.32
C ILE A 104 -1.71 8.44 -24.20
N SER A 105 -2.99 8.39 -24.53
CA SER A 105 -3.90 9.52 -24.34
C SER A 105 -4.05 9.88 -22.86
N VAL A 106 -4.27 11.17 -22.55
CA VAL A 106 -4.57 11.60 -21.16
C VAL A 106 -5.76 10.83 -20.61
N ARG A 107 -6.79 10.58 -21.43
CA ARG A 107 -7.98 9.79 -21.09
C ARG A 107 -7.63 8.39 -20.61
N ASP A 108 -6.84 7.64 -21.38
CA ASP A 108 -6.44 6.29 -21.01
C ASP A 108 -5.53 6.27 -19.78
N ALA A 109 -4.64 7.27 -19.65
CA ALA A 109 -3.78 7.39 -18.48
C ALA A 109 -4.59 7.64 -17.19
N VAL A 110 -5.58 8.54 -17.24
CA VAL A 110 -6.52 8.80 -16.15
C VAL A 110 -7.33 7.55 -15.82
N SER A 111 -7.97 6.92 -16.82
CA SER A 111 -8.75 5.69 -16.60
C SER A 111 -7.89 4.56 -16.00
N GLY A 112 -6.66 4.41 -16.45
CA GLY A 112 -5.70 3.45 -15.89
C GLY A 112 -5.38 3.72 -14.43
N MET A 113 -5.12 4.98 -14.05
CA MET A 113 -4.84 5.37 -12.67
C MET A 113 -6.06 5.21 -11.76
N VAL A 114 -7.25 5.53 -12.26
CA VAL A 114 -8.50 5.45 -11.49
C VAL A 114 -8.88 3.98 -11.25
N ILE A 115 -8.95 3.18 -12.30
CA ILE A 115 -9.59 1.86 -12.26
C ILE A 115 -8.62 0.78 -11.79
N VAL A 116 -7.43 0.70 -12.40
CA VAL A 116 -6.43 -0.33 -12.07
C VAL A 116 -5.22 0.21 -11.35
N SER A 117 -5.26 1.47 -10.91
CA SER A 117 -4.17 2.08 -10.16
C SER A 117 -2.83 2.06 -10.90
N ALA A 118 -2.85 2.23 -12.22
CA ALA A 118 -1.73 2.12 -13.14
C ALA A 118 -0.49 2.96 -12.72
N ASN A 119 0.62 2.29 -12.38
CA ASN A 119 1.90 2.90 -12.00
C ASN A 119 2.63 3.51 -13.20
N ASP A 120 2.60 2.81 -14.33
CA ASP A 120 3.17 3.27 -15.59
C ASP A 120 2.46 4.54 -16.07
N ALA A 121 1.12 4.56 -16.08
CA ALA A 121 0.34 5.76 -16.42
C ALA A 121 0.60 6.94 -15.47
N ALA A 122 0.66 6.70 -14.15
CA ALA A 122 0.98 7.75 -13.18
C ALA A 122 2.38 8.36 -13.44
N THR A 123 3.34 7.51 -13.80
CA THR A 123 4.70 7.95 -14.14
C THR A 123 4.71 8.78 -15.42
N VAL A 124 4.01 8.37 -16.49
CA VAL A 124 3.88 9.14 -17.73
C VAL A 124 3.34 10.54 -17.44
N VAL A 125 2.22 10.63 -16.72
CA VAL A 125 1.58 11.91 -16.37
C VAL A 125 2.50 12.77 -15.51
N GLY A 126 3.16 12.16 -14.52
CA GLY A 126 4.06 12.86 -13.62
C GLY A 126 5.30 13.41 -14.35
N GLU A 127 5.93 12.61 -15.20
CA GLU A 127 7.07 13.06 -16.02
C GLU A 127 6.66 14.17 -16.99
N TYR A 128 5.47 14.07 -17.59
CA TYR A 128 4.97 15.09 -18.52
C TYR A 128 4.71 16.44 -17.84
N LEU A 129 4.00 16.42 -16.70
CA LEU A 129 3.61 17.64 -15.98
C LEU A 129 4.73 18.22 -15.11
N GLY A 130 5.60 17.37 -14.57
CA GLY A 130 6.67 17.74 -13.65
C GLY A 130 8.07 17.77 -14.24
N GLY A 131 8.23 17.36 -15.51
CA GLY A 131 9.52 17.18 -16.20
C GLY A 131 10.31 15.95 -15.75
N SER A 132 10.07 15.47 -14.53
CA SER A 132 10.59 14.22 -13.97
C SER A 132 9.71 13.75 -12.79
N GLU A 133 9.87 12.52 -12.32
CA GLU A 133 9.11 12.03 -11.15
C GLU A 133 9.39 12.87 -9.90
N ALA A 134 10.66 13.19 -9.65
CA ALA A 134 11.06 14.02 -8.52
C ALA A 134 10.54 15.46 -8.65
N GLY A 135 10.52 16.00 -9.87
CA GLY A 135 9.91 17.29 -10.18
C GLY A 135 8.42 17.29 -9.85
N PHE A 136 7.72 16.24 -10.27
CA PHE A 136 6.31 16.08 -9.99
C PHE A 136 6.02 15.86 -8.50
N GLY A 137 6.84 15.08 -7.77
CA GLY A 137 6.71 14.92 -6.31
C GLY A 137 6.77 16.25 -5.56
N ARG A 138 7.61 17.19 -5.99
CA ARG A 138 7.63 18.57 -5.45
C ARG A 138 6.34 19.32 -5.74
N LEU A 139 5.79 19.22 -6.96
CA LEU A 139 4.50 19.81 -7.32
C LEU A 139 3.35 19.23 -6.48
N MET A 140 3.32 17.91 -6.32
CA MET A 140 2.34 17.20 -5.48
C MET A 140 2.42 17.67 -4.03
N THR A 141 3.63 17.78 -3.47
CA THR A 141 3.84 18.26 -2.09
C THR A 141 3.42 19.72 -1.93
N GLN A 142 3.81 20.59 -2.87
CA GLN A 142 3.38 21.99 -2.85
C GLN A 142 1.85 22.09 -2.90
N ARG A 143 1.20 21.29 -3.76
CA ARG A 143 -0.25 21.25 -3.84
C ARG A 143 -0.89 20.74 -2.54
N ALA A 144 -0.33 19.70 -1.93
CA ALA A 144 -0.78 19.20 -0.64
C ALA A 144 -0.77 20.32 0.41
N ARG A 145 0.31 21.10 0.50
CA ARG A 145 0.41 22.25 1.40
C ARG A 145 -0.65 23.31 1.12
N ASN A 146 -0.89 23.64 -0.14
CA ASN A 146 -1.92 24.60 -0.54
C ASN A 146 -3.33 24.13 -0.14
N LEU A 147 -3.60 22.82 -0.20
CA LEU A 147 -4.87 22.23 0.24
C LEU A 147 -4.99 22.10 1.77
N GLY A 148 -3.96 22.46 2.53
CA GLY A 148 -3.94 22.33 3.98
C GLY A 148 -3.48 20.96 4.50
N MET A 149 -3.01 20.07 3.63
CA MET A 149 -2.42 18.77 3.99
C MET A 149 -1.00 18.98 4.53
N LYS A 150 -0.87 19.48 5.77
CA LYS A 150 0.40 19.93 6.38
C LYS A 150 1.34 18.79 6.78
N SER A 151 0.84 17.56 6.87
CA SER A 151 1.60 16.38 7.30
C SER A 151 1.92 15.44 6.16
N THR A 152 1.68 15.86 4.91
CA THR A 152 1.87 15.04 3.71
C THR A 152 3.13 15.41 2.92
N TYR A 153 3.88 14.43 2.45
CA TYR A 153 5.03 14.60 1.56
C TYR A 153 5.01 13.51 0.48
N PHE A 154 5.09 13.94 -0.78
CA PHE A 154 5.13 13.07 -1.96
C PHE A 154 6.50 13.14 -2.62
N ALA A 155 7.02 11.98 -3.01
CA ALA A 155 8.30 11.85 -3.71
C ALA A 155 8.12 11.45 -5.17
N ASN A 156 7.00 10.80 -5.53
CA ASN A 156 6.73 10.36 -6.89
C ASN A 156 5.22 10.30 -7.20
N PRO A 157 4.82 10.17 -8.47
CA PRO A 157 3.42 10.21 -8.91
C PRO A 157 2.59 8.99 -8.50
N SER A 158 3.23 7.85 -8.23
CA SER A 158 2.54 6.57 -8.07
C SER A 158 2.33 6.18 -6.61
N GLY A 159 3.13 6.74 -5.70
CA GLY A 159 3.23 6.26 -4.32
C GLY A 159 3.98 4.94 -4.18
N LEU A 160 4.66 4.47 -5.24
CA LEU A 160 5.65 3.40 -5.12
C LEU A 160 6.67 3.80 -4.04
N THR A 161 7.01 2.88 -3.15
CA THR A 161 7.96 3.12 -2.06
C THR A 161 9.35 3.40 -2.63
N ALA A 162 9.66 4.68 -2.84
CA ALA A 162 10.99 5.10 -3.26
C ALA A 162 12.00 4.79 -2.14
N LYS A 163 13.31 4.89 -2.45
CA LYS A 163 14.35 5.00 -1.42
C LYS A 163 14.11 6.17 -0.45
N MET A 164 13.26 7.13 -0.82
CA MET A 164 12.81 8.25 0.00
C MET A 164 11.42 7.99 0.58
N THR A 165 11.24 8.26 1.87
CA THR A 165 9.97 8.10 2.58
C THR A 165 8.94 9.09 2.07
N GLN A 166 7.77 8.59 1.67
CA GLN A 166 6.56 9.38 1.41
C GLN A 166 5.64 9.23 2.60
N LEU A 167 4.99 10.31 3.04
CA LEU A 167 4.19 10.32 4.26
C LEU A 167 2.87 11.04 4.03
N THR A 168 1.84 10.62 4.74
CA THR A 168 0.54 11.27 4.81
C THR A 168 -0.14 10.93 6.12
N THR A 169 -1.35 11.44 6.34
CA THR A 169 -2.20 11.11 7.49
C THR A 169 -3.61 10.81 7.01
N ALA A 170 -4.43 10.17 7.85
CA ALA A 170 -5.83 9.91 7.49
C ALA A 170 -6.60 11.22 7.25
N ARG A 171 -6.33 12.24 8.07
CA ARG A 171 -6.90 13.60 7.93
C ARG A 171 -6.50 14.24 6.60
N ASP A 172 -5.22 14.23 6.25
CA ASP A 172 -4.76 14.84 5.00
C ASP A 172 -5.36 14.14 3.77
N MET A 173 -5.46 12.81 3.80
CA MET A 173 -6.08 12.06 2.70
C MET A 173 -7.59 12.32 2.59
N ALA A 174 -8.29 12.59 3.69
CA ALA A 174 -9.68 13.00 3.67
C ALA A 174 -9.84 14.38 3.02
N VAL A 175 -8.95 15.33 3.36
CA VAL A 175 -8.90 16.66 2.72
C VAL A 175 -8.73 16.54 1.20
N LEU A 176 -7.84 15.66 0.75
CA LEU A 176 -7.64 15.41 -0.68
C LEU A 176 -8.89 14.79 -1.33
N GLY A 177 -9.54 13.83 -0.67
CA GLY A 177 -10.77 13.20 -1.14
C GLY A 177 -11.92 14.21 -1.31
N MET A 178 -12.13 15.07 -0.31
CA MET A 178 -13.11 16.15 -0.37
C MET A 178 -12.76 17.19 -1.45
N SER A 179 -11.48 17.54 -1.60
CA SER A 179 -11.03 18.52 -2.61
C SER A 179 -11.24 18.01 -4.04
N LEU A 180 -10.99 16.73 -4.32
CA LEU A 180 -11.29 16.13 -5.62
C LEU A 180 -12.78 16.27 -5.99
N ARG A 181 -13.67 15.99 -5.04
CA ARG A 181 -15.13 16.14 -5.24
C ARG A 181 -15.54 17.58 -5.50
N ARG A 182 -15.05 18.51 -4.68
CA ARG A 182 -15.39 19.92 -4.74
C ARG A 182 -14.89 20.59 -6.02
N ASP A 183 -13.64 20.34 -6.38
CA ASP A 183 -12.95 21.12 -7.41
C ASP A 183 -13.14 20.55 -8.83
N PHE A 184 -13.40 19.23 -8.92
CA PHE A 184 -13.48 18.45 -10.16
C PHE A 184 -14.65 17.44 -10.14
N PRO A 185 -15.92 17.86 -9.92
CA PRO A 185 -17.03 16.93 -9.76
C PRO A 185 -17.30 16.06 -11.00
N GLN A 186 -17.01 16.56 -12.21
CA GLN A 186 -17.19 15.80 -13.45
C GLN A 186 -16.13 14.69 -13.57
N GLU A 187 -14.86 15.01 -13.31
CA GLU A 187 -13.76 14.05 -13.34
C GLU A 187 -13.82 13.10 -12.14
N TYR A 188 -14.34 13.56 -11.00
CA TYR A 188 -14.55 12.75 -9.82
C TYR A 188 -15.48 11.56 -10.11
N ALA A 189 -16.50 11.74 -10.95
CA ALA A 189 -17.40 10.66 -11.34
C ALA A 189 -16.68 9.46 -11.96
N LEU A 190 -15.46 9.64 -12.50
CA LEU A 190 -14.65 8.56 -13.04
C LEU A 190 -14.28 7.53 -11.96
N PHE A 191 -14.15 7.91 -10.68
CA PHE A 191 -13.82 6.98 -9.59
C PHE A 191 -14.90 5.93 -9.31
N SER A 192 -16.12 6.16 -9.80
CA SER A 192 -17.21 5.18 -9.72
C SER A 192 -17.14 4.10 -10.82
N GLN A 193 -16.27 4.27 -11.82
CA GLN A 193 -16.13 3.32 -12.92
C GLN A 193 -15.50 2.00 -12.44
N ARG A 194 -16.15 0.90 -12.82
CA ARG A 194 -15.74 -0.46 -12.43
C ARG A 194 -14.78 -1.10 -13.41
N SER A 195 -14.77 -0.66 -14.66
CA SER A 195 -13.91 -1.22 -15.70
C SER A 195 -13.71 -0.21 -16.82
N PHE A 196 -12.66 -0.42 -17.62
CA PHE A 196 -12.46 0.27 -18.88
C PHE A 196 -11.75 -0.64 -19.88
N THR A 197 -11.77 -0.28 -21.15
CA THR A 197 -11.06 -1.02 -22.20
C THR A 197 -9.90 -0.18 -22.71
N TYR A 198 -8.71 -0.76 -22.74
CA TYR A 198 -7.52 -0.14 -23.29
C TYR A 198 -6.91 -1.06 -24.35
N LYS A 199 -6.72 -0.55 -25.58
CA LYS A 199 -6.21 -1.30 -26.74
C LYS A 199 -6.92 -2.67 -26.93
N GLY A 200 -8.24 -2.68 -26.82
CA GLY A 200 -9.08 -3.88 -26.98
C GLY A 200 -9.06 -4.86 -25.80
N ARG A 201 -8.32 -4.56 -24.72
CA ARG A 201 -8.27 -5.39 -23.51
C ARG A 201 -9.11 -4.76 -22.39
N PRO A 202 -10.07 -5.49 -21.79
CA PRO A 202 -10.79 -5.00 -20.63
C PRO A 202 -9.92 -5.06 -19.37
N PHE A 203 -10.04 -4.02 -18.55
CA PHE A 203 -9.41 -3.86 -17.26
C PHE A 203 -10.49 -3.63 -16.21
N ASN A 204 -10.49 -4.41 -15.14
CA ASN A 204 -11.47 -4.32 -14.06
C ASN A 204 -10.83 -3.69 -12.82
N GLY A 205 -11.61 -2.85 -12.14
CA GLY A 205 -11.21 -2.18 -10.93
C GLY A 205 -11.26 -3.09 -9.72
N HIS A 206 -10.50 -2.69 -8.71
CA HIS A 206 -10.17 -3.50 -7.54
C HIS A 206 -10.70 -2.89 -6.23
N ASN A 207 -11.52 -1.84 -6.31
CA ASN A 207 -12.17 -1.24 -5.14
C ASN A 207 -13.38 -2.10 -4.74
N ASN A 208 -13.13 -3.13 -3.92
CA ASN A 208 -14.17 -4.09 -3.50
C ASN A 208 -15.37 -3.41 -2.81
N LEU A 209 -15.14 -2.31 -2.10
CA LEU A 209 -16.21 -1.63 -1.37
C LEU A 209 -17.29 -1.06 -2.31
N MET A 210 -16.91 -0.64 -3.52
CA MET A 210 -17.84 -0.22 -4.59
C MET A 210 -18.85 -1.32 -5.01
N TYR A 211 -18.52 -2.59 -4.77
CA TYR A 211 -19.38 -3.73 -5.09
C TYR A 211 -20.19 -4.20 -3.89
N ARG A 212 -19.74 -3.91 -2.67
CA ARG A 212 -20.25 -4.51 -1.43
C ARG A 212 -21.07 -3.54 -0.58
N TYR A 213 -20.95 -2.23 -0.80
CA TYR A 213 -21.61 -1.22 0.01
C TYR A 213 -22.36 -0.22 -0.87
N GLN A 214 -23.68 -0.16 -0.71
CA GLN A 214 -24.55 0.75 -1.48
C GLN A 214 -24.28 2.20 -1.09
N GLY A 215 -24.23 3.08 -2.08
CA GLY A 215 -23.98 4.52 -1.88
C GLY A 215 -22.51 4.91 -1.98
N VAL A 216 -21.56 3.97 -2.05
CA VAL A 216 -20.15 4.28 -2.31
C VAL A 216 -19.94 4.68 -3.76
N ASP A 217 -19.29 5.82 -3.97
CA ASP A 217 -19.00 6.42 -5.28
C ASP A 217 -17.49 6.62 -5.54
N GLY A 218 -16.63 6.23 -4.59
CA GLY A 218 -15.18 6.33 -4.72
C GLY A 218 -14.43 5.87 -3.45
N ILE A 219 -13.14 6.22 -3.27
CA ILE A 219 -12.27 6.91 -4.23
C ILE A 219 -11.11 6.00 -4.62
N LYS A 220 -10.28 5.58 -3.66
CA LYS A 220 -9.03 4.90 -3.98
C LYS A 220 -8.54 4.00 -2.86
N THR A 221 -8.11 2.79 -3.23
CA THR A 221 -7.32 1.90 -2.35
C THR A 221 -5.82 2.06 -2.59
N GLY A 222 -5.02 1.66 -1.60
CA GLY A 222 -3.59 1.45 -1.71
C GLY A 222 -3.08 0.38 -0.76
N TYR A 223 -2.02 -0.31 -1.15
CA TYR A 223 -1.29 -1.25 -0.31
C TYR A 223 0.19 -1.27 -0.68
N THR A 224 1.03 -1.39 0.33
CA THR A 224 2.42 -1.85 0.31
C THR A 224 2.69 -2.55 1.64
N ASP A 225 3.73 -3.38 1.72
CA ASP A 225 4.10 -4.04 2.99
C ASP A 225 4.37 -3.05 4.13
N VAL A 226 4.92 -1.88 3.78
CA VAL A 226 5.21 -0.81 4.74
C VAL A 226 3.95 -0.08 5.19
N SER A 227 3.00 0.15 4.28
CA SER A 227 1.81 0.95 4.57
C SER A 227 0.65 0.16 5.16
N GLY A 228 0.67 -1.17 5.07
CA GLY A 228 -0.55 -1.96 5.25
C GLY A 228 -1.60 -1.61 4.18
N TYR A 229 -2.86 -1.93 4.49
CA TYR A 229 -4.00 -1.78 3.60
C TYR A 229 -4.75 -0.47 3.86
N ASN A 230 -4.79 0.38 2.82
CA ASN A 230 -5.30 1.75 2.89
C ASN A 230 -6.51 1.95 1.96
N LEU A 231 -7.46 2.78 2.37
CA LEU A 231 -8.62 3.17 1.58
C LEU A 231 -9.08 4.59 1.93
N VAL A 232 -9.27 5.41 0.90
CA VAL A 232 -10.13 6.59 0.95
C VAL A 232 -11.42 6.24 0.22
N SER A 233 -12.55 6.40 0.90
CA SER A 233 -13.87 6.13 0.34
C SER A 233 -14.79 7.33 0.49
N SER A 234 -15.70 7.48 -0.44
CA SER A 234 -16.79 8.44 -0.38
C SER A 234 -18.10 7.68 -0.52
N ALA A 235 -19.11 8.13 0.20
CA ALA A 235 -20.44 7.53 0.15
C ALA A 235 -21.54 8.57 0.37
N ILE A 236 -22.69 8.32 -0.24
CA ILE A 236 -23.93 9.06 -0.01
C ILE A 236 -24.87 8.14 0.77
N ILE A 237 -25.23 8.52 1.99
CA ILE A 237 -26.10 7.73 2.87
C ILE A 237 -27.11 8.68 3.52
N ASN A 238 -28.41 8.47 3.28
CA ASN A 238 -29.50 9.33 3.78
C ASN A 238 -29.24 10.82 3.50
N ASP A 239 -28.89 11.14 2.26
CA ASP A 239 -28.52 12.49 1.79
C ASP A 239 -27.30 13.13 2.48
N LYS A 240 -26.58 12.39 3.33
CA LYS A 240 -25.29 12.81 3.88
C LYS A 240 -24.15 12.35 2.98
N HIS A 241 -23.31 13.29 2.57
CA HIS A 241 -22.08 13.00 1.88
C HIS A 241 -20.96 12.74 2.89
N LEU A 242 -20.39 11.54 2.85
CA LEU A 242 -19.31 11.15 3.74
C LEU A 242 -18.01 10.96 2.96
N VAL A 243 -16.89 11.34 3.57
CA VAL A 243 -15.56 10.90 3.16
C VAL A 243 -14.90 10.19 4.33
N GLY A 244 -14.63 8.89 4.17
CA GLY A 244 -13.97 8.04 5.14
C GLY A 244 -12.55 7.68 4.70
N VAL A 245 -11.63 7.62 5.65
CA VAL A 245 -10.25 7.14 5.43
C VAL A 245 -9.89 6.09 6.46
N VAL A 246 -9.28 4.99 6.00
CA VAL A 246 -8.66 3.95 6.84
C VAL A 246 -7.25 3.69 6.33
N LEU A 247 -6.24 3.79 7.19
CA LEU A 247 -4.83 3.54 6.90
C LEU A 247 -4.29 2.43 7.80
N GLY A 248 -3.33 1.64 7.30
CA GLY A 248 -2.58 0.70 8.14
C GLY A 248 -3.27 -0.62 8.48
N ALA A 249 -4.42 -0.95 7.89
CA ALA A 249 -5.12 -2.21 8.20
C ALA A 249 -4.28 -3.45 7.81
N GLY A 250 -4.46 -4.57 8.52
CA GLY A 250 -3.65 -5.78 8.33
C GLY A 250 -4.08 -6.63 7.12
N SER A 251 -5.27 -6.41 6.58
CA SER A 251 -5.76 -7.09 5.38
C SER A 251 -6.76 -6.23 4.59
N SER A 252 -6.95 -6.54 3.29
CA SER A 252 -7.97 -5.90 2.45
C SER A 252 -9.38 -6.09 3.01
N ARG A 253 -9.67 -7.28 3.56
CA ARG A 253 -10.94 -7.55 4.22
C ARG A 253 -11.14 -6.71 5.46
N GLU A 254 -10.14 -6.63 6.35
CA GLU A 254 -10.22 -5.82 7.56
C GLU A 254 -10.45 -4.34 7.22
N ARG A 255 -9.70 -3.81 6.26
CA ARG A 255 -9.86 -2.45 5.74
C ARG A 255 -11.29 -2.18 5.27
N ASP A 256 -11.82 -3.06 4.41
CA ASP A 256 -13.14 -2.89 3.81
C ASP A 256 -14.25 -3.03 4.86
N ASP A 257 -14.15 -4.05 5.73
CA ASP A 257 -15.13 -4.29 6.80
C ASP A 257 -15.11 -3.14 7.83
N ARG A 258 -13.93 -2.54 8.12
CA ARG A 258 -13.80 -1.35 8.97
C ARG A 258 -14.42 -0.11 8.30
N MET A 259 -14.09 0.16 7.05
CA MET A 259 -14.68 1.29 6.32
C MET A 259 -16.20 1.20 6.26
N ALA A 260 -16.75 0.02 5.93
CA ALA A 260 -18.19 -0.21 5.91
C ALA A 260 -18.84 0.10 7.27
N LYS A 261 -18.25 -0.36 8.39
CA LYS A 261 -18.75 -0.05 9.74
C LYS A 261 -18.76 1.44 10.04
N LEU A 262 -17.69 2.15 9.67
CA LEU A 262 -17.57 3.59 9.88
C LEU A 262 -18.62 4.35 9.07
N LEU A 263 -18.75 4.05 7.78
CA LEU A 263 -19.75 4.67 6.90
C LEU A 263 -21.18 4.40 7.40
N THR A 264 -21.49 3.16 7.81
CA THR A 264 -22.81 2.84 8.40
C THR A 264 -23.05 3.65 9.66
N ARG A 265 -22.10 3.64 10.60
CA ARG A 265 -22.23 4.34 11.88
C ARG A 265 -22.53 5.83 11.65
N PHE A 266 -21.68 6.53 10.91
CA PHE A 266 -21.80 7.98 10.75
C PHE A 266 -22.82 8.42 9.69
N GLY A 267 -23.25 7.51 8.79
CA GLY A 267 -24.28 7.77 7.79
C GLY A 267 -25.71 7.47 8.24
N THR A 268 -25.89 6.60 9.23
CA THR A 268 -27.23 6.18 9.70
C THR A 268 -27.58 6.70 11.09
N GLU A 269 -26.60 6.89 11.98
CA GLU A 269 -26.85 7.48 13.29
C GLU A 269 -26.92 9.01 13.14
N GLY A 270 -27.99 9.62 13.67
CA GLY A 270 -28.06 11.07 13.80
C GLY A 270 -26.82 11.56 14.54
N SER A 271 -26.22 12.67 14.08
CA SER A 271 -24.97 13.25 14.59
C SER A 271 -25.02 13.43 16.11
N GLY A 272 -24.59 12.40 16.85
CA GLY A 272 -24.43 12.44 18.29
C GLY A 272 -23.23 13.31 18.62
N THR A 273 -23.51 14.53 19.07
CA THR A 273 -22.58 15.47 19.72
C THR A 273 -21.23 15.60 19.03
N ALA A 274 -21.17 16.47 18.02
CA ALA A 274 -19.92 17.07 17.60
C ALA A 274 -19.27 17.73 18.83
N THR A 275 -18.15 17.18 19.30
CA THR A 275 -17.32 17.87 20.28
C THR A 275 -16.76 19.11 19.61
N GLU A 276 -17.10 20.26 20.17
CA GLU A 276 -16.58 21.58 19.83
C GLU A 276 -15.05 21.60 19.90
N GLU A 277 -14.37 21.34 18.79
CA GLU A 277 -13.06 21.90 18.54
C GLU A 277 -13.13 22.74 17.28
N VAL A 278 -13.25 24.04 17.53
CA VAL A 278 -13.35 25.14 16.58
C VAL A 278 -12.23 25.05 15.55
N VAL A 279 -12.56 24.69 14.32
CA VAL A 279 -11.67 24.91 13.17
C VAL A 279 -11.87 26.35 12.72
N ALA A 280 -10.99 27.23 13.19
CA ALA A 280 -10.85 28.57 12.64
C ALA A 280 -10.65 28.46 11.12
N ALA A 281 -11.52 29.18 10.40
CA ALA A 281 -11.68 29.17 8.97
C ALA A 281 -10.35 29.31 8.20
N VAL A 282 -10.16 28.45 7.20
CA VAL A 282 -9.34 28.78 6.02
C VAL A 282 -10.32 29.03 4.87
N GLN A 283 -10.87 30.24 4.84
CA GLN A 283 -11.39 30.82 3.61
C GLN A 283 -10.27 31.67 3.01
N THR A 284 -9.56 31.10 2.04
CA THR A 284 -8.86 31.89 1.01
C THR A 284 -8.96 31.14 -0.32
N PRO A 285 -9.26 31.83 -1.43
CA PRO A 285 -9.16 31.23 -2.76
C PRO A 285 -7.72 30.79 -3.00
N LEU A 286 -7.53 29.55 -3.47
CA LEU A 286 -6.22 29.05 -3.85
C LEU A 286 -5.65 29.92 -4.97
N PRO A 287 -4.40 30.39 -4.88
CA PRO A 287 -3.74 31.04 -6.00
C PRO A 287 -3.53 30.02 -7.12
N VAL A 288 -4.01 30.38 -8.32
CA VAL A 288 -3.71 29.65 -9.57
C VAL A 288 -2.21 29.78 -9.82
N ILE A 289 -1.48 28.67 -9.70
CA ILE A 289 -0.06 28.64 -10.05
C ILE A 289 0.06 28.70 -11.57
N SER A 290 0.80 29.69 -12.08
CA SER A 290 1.14 29.79 -13.50
C SER A 290 1.95 28.59 -13.98
N PRO A 291 1.76 28.11 -15.22
CA PRO A 291 2.25 26.82 -15.63
C PRO A 291 3.75 26.84 -15.95
N LEU A 292 4.48 25.81 -15.50
CA LEU A 292 5.68 25.37 -16.21
C LEU A 292 5.24 24.81 -17.57
N LYS A 293 5.89 25.25 -18.66
CA LYS A 293 5.61 24.77 -20.02
C LYS A 293 5.78 23.24 -20.10
N PRO A 294 4.95 22.52 -20.89
CA PRO A 294 5.13 21.10 -21.15
C PRO A 294 6.56 20.83 -21.63
N GLN A 295 7.31 20.02 -20.90
CA GLN A 295 8.67 19.63 -21.29
C GLN A 295 8.65 18.21 -21.83
N LYS A 296 9.42 17.97 -22.89
CA LYS A 296 9.71 16.59 -23.32
C LYS A 296 10.39 15.87 -22.14
N PRO A 297 10.02 14.61 -21.83
CA PRO A 297 10.62 13.85 -20.74
C PRO A 297 12.14 13.82 -20.92
N LYS A 298 12.88 14.39 -19.95
CA LYS A 298 14.33 14.23 -19.90
C LYS A 298 14.64 12.87 -19.27
N VAL A 299 15.73 12.24 -19.71
CA VAL A 299 16.24 11.02 -19.07
C VAL A 299 16.64 11.40 -17.64
N ASP A 300 15.89 10.90 -16.66
CA ASP A 300 16.06 11.24 -15.25
C ASP A 300 17.16 10.37 -14.64
N ALA A 301 18.31 10.97 -14.32
CA ALA A 301 19.40 10.29 -13.60
C ALA A 301 18.99 9.82 -12.19
N VAL A 302 17.87 10.32 -11.66
CA VAL A 302 17.28 9.88 -10.38
C VAL A 302 16.36 8.67 -10.56
N ALA A 303 15.85 8.38 -11.77
CA ALA A 303 15.04 7.19 -12.03
C ALA A 303 15.83 5.89 -11.76
N ASP A 304 17.13 5.89 -12.07
CA ASP A 304 18.04 4.79 -11.75
C ASP A 304 18.28 4.60 -10.24
N MET A 305 17.88 5.59 -9.43
CA MET A 305 17.92 5.49 -7.97
C MET A 305 16.67 4.82 -7.40
N ILE A 306 15.60 4.60 -8.16
CA ILE A 306 14.36 3.96 -7.69
C ILE A 306 14.42 2.45 -8.00
N ASP A 307 14.74 1.63 -6.99
CA ASP A 307 14.69 0.16 -7.12
C ASP A 307 13.24 -0.33 -6.94
N ASP A 308 12.46 -0.24 -8.01
CA ASP A 308 11.05 -0.67 -8.02
C ASP A 308 10.89 -2.19 -7.90
N SER A 309 11.95 -2.98 -8.15
CA SER A 309 11.89 -4.45 -8.22
C SER A 309 11.45 -5.12 -6.91
N LYS A 310 11.62 -4.42 -5.78
CA LYS A 310 11.31 -4.92 -4.43
C LYS A 310 9.96 -4.43 -3.89
N ILE A 311 9.19 -3.64 -4.64
CA ILE A 311 8.05 -2.90 -4.08
C ILE A 311 6.71 -3.64 -4.19
N GLU A 312 6.25 -4.13 -3.04
CA GLU A 312 4.88 -4.43 -2.52
C GLU A 312 3.57 -3.82 -3.10
N GLN A 313 3.46 -3.13 -4.25
CA GLN A 313 2.25 -2.31 -4.50
C GLN A 313 1.04 -3.03 -5.14
N GLY A 314 -0.16 -2.91 -4.54
CA GLY A 314 -1.42 -3.52 -5.03
C GLY A 314 -2.66 -3.11 -4.22
N ASP A 315 -3.76 -3.86 -4.28
CA ASP A 315 -4.93 -3.76 -3.39
C ASP A 315 -5.08 -4.98 -2.45
N GLY A 316 -4.17 -5.96 -2.62
CA GLY A 316 -4.18 -7.31 -2.06
C GLY A 316 -5.45 -8.11 -2.36
N GLY A 317 -6.07 -7.85 -3.52
CA GLY A 317 -7.19 -8.63 -4.08
C GLY A 317 -6.79 -9.99 -4.66
N PHE A 318 -5.48 -10.23 -4.80
CA PHE A 318 -4.94 -11.59 -4.79
C PHE A 318 -4.42 -11.86 -3.39
N LEU A 319 -4.89 -12.95 -2.77
CA LEU A 319 -4.29 -13.49 -1.56
C LEU A 319 -2.86 -13.93 -1.87
N VAL A 320 -1.93 -13.00 -1.87
CA VAL A 320 -0.53 -13.28 -1.62
C VAL A 320 -0.38 -13.11 -0.13
N LYS A 321 -0.27 -14.23 0.58
CA LYS A 321 0.05 -14.23 2.00
C LYS A 321 1.35 -13.47 2.19
N SER A 322 1.29 -12.44 3.03
CA SER A 322 2.43 -11.67 3.52
C SER A 322 3.58 -12.57 3.98
N ALA A 323 4.79 -12.13 3.67
CA ALA A 323 6.05 -12.79 3.88
C ALA A 323 6.33 -13.09 5.35
N MET A 324 6.46 -14.39 5.66
CA MET A 324 7.63 -14.85 6.41
C MET A 324 8.26 -16.02 5.66
N SER A 325 9.53 -15.84 5.31
CA SER A 325 10.39 -16.67 4.45
C SER A 325 9.94 -16.79 3.00
N ALA A 326 10.74 -16.19 2.12
CA ALA A 326 10.80 -16.49 0.72
C ALA A 326 10.95 -18.02 0.51
N TRP A 327 10.37 -18.52 -0.59
CA TRP A 327 10.53 -19.86 -1.18
C TRP A 327 10.70 -21.10 -0.28
N ARG A 328 10.00 -22.17 -0.63
CA ARG A 328 10.14 -23.48 0.00
C ARG A 328 10.36 -24.57 -1.02
N VAL A 329 10.93 -25.67 -0.55
CA VAL A 329 11.15 -26.86 -1.35
C VAL A 329 10.26 -27.97 -0.82
N GLN A 330 9.44 -28.58 -1.68
CA GLN A 330 8.65 -29.76 -1.36
C GLN A 330 9.36 -31.01 -1.89
N VAL A 331 9.58 -31.98 -1.01
CA VAL A 331 10.30 -33.22 -1.34
C VAL A 331 9.38 -34.44 -1.47
N GLY A 332 8.13 -34.34 -1.01
CA GLY A 332 7.15 -35.41 -1.22
C GLY A 332 5.79 -35.17 -0.57
N VAL A 333 4.87 -36.08 -0.90
CA VAL A 333 3.50 -36.12 -0.40
C VAL A 333 3.18 -37.55 0.03
N THR A 334 2.65 -37.74 1.23
CA THR A 334 2.31 -39.05 1.79
C THR A 334 0.84 -39.09 2.23
N PRO A 335 0.20 -40.28 2.25
CA PRO A 335 -1.18 -40.43 2.73
C PRO A 335 -1.29 -40.50 4.26
N SER A 336 -0.17 -40.55 4.99
CA SER A 336 -0.15 -40.69 6.45
C SER A 336 0.86 -39.74 7.10
N ARG A 337 0.54 -39.28 8.32
CA ARG A 337 1.42 -38.43 9.12
C ARG A 337 2.77 -39.11 9.40
N LYS A 338 2.73 -40.38 9.79
CA LYS A 338 3.92 -41.21 10.03
C LYS A 338 4.86 -41.24 8.83
N GLY A 339 4.32 -41.44 7.62
CA GLY A 339 5.12 -41.42 6.40
C GLY A 339 5.72 -40.05 6.09
N ALA A 340 5.04 -38.96 6.47
CA ALA A 340 5.57 -37.61 6.33
C ALA A 340 6.71 -37.33 7.32
N ASP A 341 6.59 -37.80 8.56
CA ASP A 341 7.64 -37.66 9.58
C ASP A 341 8.90 -38.46 9.19
N GLU A 342 8.75 -39.68 8.66
CA GLU A 342 9.85 -40.50 8.14
C GLU A 342 10.56 -39.83 6.95
N LEU A 343 9.79 -39.29 6.01
CA LEU A 343 10.32 -38.59 4.83
C LEU A 343 11.03 -37.29 5.20
N GLN A 344 10.50 -36.56 6.20
CA GLN A 344 11.14 -35.38 6.76
C GLN A 344 12.48 -35.74 7.40
N ALA A 345 12.51 -36.73 8.28
CA ALA A 345 13.74 -37.15 8.97
C ALA A 345 14.82 -37.62 7.99
N LYS A 346 14.41 -38.29 6.91
CA LYS A 346 15.30 -38.77 5.85
C LYS A 346 15.99 -37.63 5.09
N TYR A 347 15.28 -36.55 4.78
CA TYR A 347 15.79 -35.49 3.89
C TYR A 347 16.27 -34.23 4.61
N LEU A 348 15.88 -34.00 5.86
CA LEU A 348 16.32 -32.83 6.63
C LEU A 348 17.85 -32.69 6.69
N PRO A 349 18.66 -33.74 6.96
CA PRO A 349 20.12 -33.61 7.01
C PRO A 349 20.74 -33.24 5.64
N ILE A 350 20.10 -33.67 4.56
CA ILE A 350 20.57 -33.42 3.18
C ILE A 350 20.28 -31.97 2.80
N VAL A 351 19.07 -31.48 3.13
CA VAL A 351 18.67 -30.10 2.83
C VAL A 351 19.39 -29.10 3.72
N ASP A 352 19.56 -29.40 5.01
CA ASP A 352 20.28 -28.52 5.95
C ASP A 352 21.78 -28.37 5.58
N ARG A 353 22.40 -29.42 5.02
CA ARG A 353 23.76 -29.31 4.46
C ARG A 353 23.84 -28.36 3.26
N LEU A 354 22.78 -28.30 2.45
CA LEU A 354 22.72 -27.41 1.28
C LEU A 354 22.36 -25.98 1.67
N VAL A 355 21.53 -25.80 2.70
CA VAL A 355 21.05 -24.51 3.20
C VAL A 355 21.00 -24.58 4.74
N PRO A 356 22.04 -24.14 5.45
CA PRO A 356 22.09 -24.19 6.91
C PRO A 356 20.96 -23.38 7.56
N GLY A 357 20.31 -23.97 8.57
CA GLY A 357 19.19 -23.34 9.28
C GLY A 357 17.84 -23.57 8.62
N THR A 358 17.75 -24.56 7.73
CA THR A 358 16.50 -24.97 7.09
C THR A 358 15.53 -25.55 8.13
N LYS A 359 14.26 -25.15 8.07
CA LYS A 359 13.20 -25.74 8.91
C LYS A 359 12.29 -26.63 8.07
N ALA A 360 12.00 -27.82 8.59
CA ALA A 360 11.02 -28.71 8.00
C ALA A 360 9.60 -28.33 8.41
N GLU A 361 8.66 -28.43 7.48
CA GLU A 361 7.24 -28.17 7.65
C GLU A 361 6.43 -29.32 7.03
N ILE A 362 5.50 -29.87 7.81
CA ILE A 362 4.49 -30.81 7.29
C ILE A 362 3.15 -30.08 7.23
N SER A 363 2.57 -30.02 6.04
CA SER A 363 1.32 -29.31 5.78
C SER A 363 0.26 -30.24 5.19
N THR A 364 -0.99 -30.04 5.58
CA THR A 364 -2.14 -30.80 5.06
C THR A 364 -2.83 -30.05 3.92
N ALA A 365 -3.45 -30.77 2.99
CA ALA A 365 -4.23 -30.13 1.93
C ALA A 365 -5.53 -29.49 2.46
N PRO A 366 -5.92 -28.29 2.00
CA PRO A 366 -7.24 -27.76 2.29
C PRO A 366 -8.28 -28.57 1.50
N ARG A 367 -9.27 -29.13 2.22
CA ARG A 367 -10.44 -29.91 1.75
C ARG A 367 -10.19 -31.42 1.47
N GLY A 368 -10.85 -32.26 2.29
CA GLY A 368 -11.42 -33.55 1.89
C GLY A 368 -10.52 -34.78 1.72
N ARG A 369 -9.19 -34.65 1.54
CA ARG A 369 -8.27 -35.80 1.50
C ARG A 369 -7.10 -35.60 2.47
N LYS A 370 -6.87 -36.56 3.38
CA LYS A 370 -5.76 -36.55 4.35
C LYS A 370 -4.43 -36.86 3.65
N VAL A 371 -3.87 -35.88 2.95
CA VAL A 371 -2.51 -35.96 2.38
C VAL A 371 -1.59 -34.99 3.11
N TYR A 372 -0.37 -35.45 3.39
CA TYR A 372 0.65 -34.73 4.15
C TYR A 372 1.80 -34.39 3.22
N ARG A 373 2.14 -33.10 3.10
CA ARG A 373 3.20 -32.60 2.23
C ARG A 373 4.40 -32.21 3.08
N VAL A 374 5.56 -32.77 2.75
CA VAL A 374 6.82 -32.51 3.44
C VAL A 374 7.58 -31.42 2.70
N ARG A 375 7.86 -30.33 3.41
CA ARG A 375 8.43 -29.11 2.86
C ARG A 375 9.56 -28.61 3.74
N PHE A 376 10.46 -27.86 3.13
CA PHE A 376 11.58 -27.21 3.78
C PHE A 376 11.53 -25.72 3.47
N THR A 377 11.73 -24.91 4.51
CA THR A 377 11.65 -23.44 4.47
C THR A 377 12.99 -22.83 4.91
N GLY A 378 13.21 -21.56 4.57
CA GLY A 378 14.47 -20.85 4.88
C GLY A 378 15.25 -20.40 3.65
N PHE A 379 14.67 -20.51 2.46
CA PHE A 379 15.29 -20.03 1.22
C PHE A 379 15.07 -18.52 1.10
N LYS A 380 16.06 -17.76 0.62
CA LYS A 380 15.97 -16.29 0.55
C LYS A 380 15.32 -15.79 -0.75
N ASP A 381 15.40 -16.58 -1.81
CA ASP A 381 14.95 -16.25 -3.17
C ASP A 381 14.65 -17.53 -3.98
N SER A 382 14.15 -17.35 -5.22
CA SER A 382 13.80 -18.44 -6.13
C SER A 382 15.01 -19.23 -6.58
N GLU A 383 16.12 -18.54 -6.81
CA GLU A 383 17.37 -19.13 -7.30
C GLU A 383 17.93 -20.15 -6.29
N ALA A 384 17.93 -19.81 -5.01
CA ALA A 384 18.35 -20.70 -3.94
C ALA A 384 17.47 -21.97 -3.84
N ALA A 385 16.15 -21.83 -4.03
CA ALA A 385 15.22 -22.96 -3.99
C ALA A 385 15.34 -23.86 -5.23
N GLU A 386 15.46 -23.28 -6.42
CA GLU A 386 15.62 -24.01 -7.69
C GLU A 386 16.96 -24.75 -7.75
N LYS A 387 18.05 -24.08 -7.37
CA LYS A 387 19.39 -24.69 -7.29
C LYS A 387 19.44 -25.85 -6.30
N THR A 388 18.76 -25.71 -5.15
CA THR A 388 18.62 -26.79 -4.18
C THR A 388 17.83 -27.96 -4.77
N CYS A 389 16.74 -27.69 -5.49
CA CYS A 389 15.98 -28.75 -6.16
C CYS A 389 16.74 -29.45 -7.27
N MET A 390 17.57 -28.75 -8.02
CA MET A 390 18.44 -29.40 -9.01
C MET A 390 19.41 -30.38 -8.35
N LYS A 391 20.07 -29.97 -7.25
CA LYS A 391 21.00 -30.83 -6.50
C LYS A 391 20.29 -32.04 -5.88
N LEU A 392 19.09 -31.85 -5.33
CA LEU A 392 18.30 -32.94 -4.76
C LEU A 392 17.88 -33.94 -5.85
N LYS A 393 17.46 -33.48 -7.03
CA LYS A 393 17.13 -34.35 -8.17
C LYS A 393 18.34 -35.15 -8.67
N GLN A 394 19.53 -34.56 -8.69
CA GLN A 394 20.77 -35.26 -9.03
C GLN A 394 21.11 -36.39 -8.04
N GLN A 395 20.64 -36.29 -6.79
CA GLN A 395 20.77 -37.31 -5.75
C GLN A 395 19.57 -38.28 -5.70
N GLY A 396 18.70 -38.26 -6.72
CA GLY A 396 17.51 -39.12 -6.79
C GLY A 396 16.38 -38.70 -5.85
N VAL A 397 16.42 -37.48 -5.30
CA VAL A 397 15.38 -36.95 -4.40
C VAL A 397 14.36 -36.12 -5.20
N PRO A 398 13.06 -36.49 -5.19
CA PRO A 398 12.02 -35.68 -5.81
C PRO A 398 11.97 -34.30 -5.18
N CYS A 399 11.86 -33.25 -6.00
CA CYS A 399 11.92 -31.89 -5.52
C CYS A 399 11.12 -30.91 -6.38
N LEU A 400 10.33 -30.06 -5.72
CA LEU A 400 9.61 -28.95 -6.33
C LEU A 400 9.86 -27.66 -5.55
N ALA A 401 10.41 -26.64 -6.20
CA ALA A 401 10.52 -25.29 -5.65
C ALA A 401 9.15 -24.63 -5.74
N ILE A 402 8.66 -24.13 -4.61
CA ILE A 402 7.32 -23.57 -4.46
C ILE A 402 7.46 -22.23 -3.77
N ARG A 403 6.93 -21.17 -4.37
CA ARG A 403 6.80 -19.88 -3.69
C ARG A 403 5.80 -20.03 -2.53
N ASN A 404 6.20 -19.56 -1.34
CA ASN A 404 5.44 -19.77 -0.10
C ASN A 404 3.98 -19.33 -0.20
#